data_AF-A0A832TEM0-F1
#
_entry.id   AF-A0A832TEM0-F1
#
_cell.length_a   1.000
_cell.length_b   1.000
_cell.length_c   1.000
_cell.angle_alpha   90.00
_cell.angle_beta   90.00
_cell.angle_gamma   90.00
#
_symmetry.space_group_name_H-M   'P 1'
#
loop_
_entity.id
_entity.type
_entity.pdbx_description
1 polymer ?
#
loop_
_entity_poly.entity_id
_entity_poly.type
_entity_poly.pdbx_seq_one_letter_code
_entity_poly.pdbx_strand_id
1 'polypeptide(L)'
;MTGQGPDACLEGILALSGDDRWKIDHSHAVINVTAYVVRSFDGNALIFAMPLHVLRPLLSEVPLDLRGSPGAVACIIEQIKQRAQSDPALGPLVGRGTRFPHQFASITEPYTVVGSSAALASDLWHAGDRNFADASGVHLLLNGAVPCPQQFTQADVASVIETVARLCDAVTAIACFVPVRELETAWISTLDQQLLREMLPSLGLVSFIGDGARLARHYTRYRCYFRTAGPKTGVHIPFACPLELDPCELELPASNRTITGLGIRRREVFAVAGSNAQGKTTFLEGIHAGMDDHATGDGRELAVTVPGLCTAEAMNCMLTGADVSMFFSALPPGISGTAHAASGMGSGSMNMAYQVQRAIGRDCPLLVIDEDRAAPNLLVRSCLQTHEITPLSEILGHDRGKMGETALIFAACAMDVLVAQADRIMLLDNHTAYAVDREVFRKRVAESLEKIAGDLR
;
A
#
# COMPACT_ATOMS: atom_id res chain seq x y z
N MET A 1 49.42 15.24 4.66
CA MET A 1 48.35 14.35 5.18
C MET A 1 47.09 15.19 5.41
N THR A 2 46.40 15.57 4.34
CA THR A 2 45.04 16.11 4.36
C THR A 2 44.36 15.46 3.16
N GLY A 3 43.91 14.22 3.36
CA GLY A 3 43.31 13.43 2.29
C GLY A 3 42.03 14.10 1.84
N GLN A 4 42.02 14.69 0.65
CA GLN A 4 40.79 14.96 -0.08
C GLN A 4 40.12 13.59 -0.24
N GLY A 5 39.04 13.35 0.49
CA GLY A 5 38.32 12.08 0.51
C GLY A 5 36.88 12.27 0.05
N PRO A 6 35.98 11.32 0.33
CA PRO A 6 34.55 11.51 0.11
C PRO A 6 34.01 12.80 0.75
N ASP A 7 34.57 13.21 1.90
CA ASP A 7 34.19 14.45 2.60
C ASP A 7 34.44 15.70 1.74
N ALA A 8 35.54 15.75 0.98
CA ALA A 8 35.83 16.88 0.09
C ALA A 8 34.83 16.97 -1.08
N CYS A 9 34.36 15.81 -1.57
CA CYS A 9 33.27 15.76 -2.53
C CYS A 9 31.96 16.25 -1.91
N LEU A 10 31.65 15.85 -0.67
CA LEU A 10 30.44 16.29 0.03
C LEU A 10 30.43 17.80 0.26
N GLU A 11 31.53 18.37 0.76
CA GLU A 11 31.66 19.82 0.95
C GLU A 11 31.45 20.57 -0.37
N GLY A 12 32.05 20.09 -1.45
CA GLY A 12 31.88 20.69 -2.77
C GLY A 12 30.46 20.55 -3.34
N ILE A 13 29.79 19.42 -3.12
CA ILE A 13 28.39 19.22 -3.52
C ILE A 13 27.46 20.15 -2.73
N LEU A 14 27.67 20.27 -1.41
CA LEU A 14 26.86 21.15 -0.58
C LEU A 14 27.12 22.64 -0.86
N ALA A 15 28.29 22.99 -1.39
CA ALA A 15 28.59 24.34 -1.84
C ALA A 15 28.02 24.67 -3.23
N LEU A 16 27.37 23.71 -3.92
CA LEU A 16 26.74 23.98 -5.20
C LEU A 16 25.61 25.00 -5.04
N SER A 17 25.65 26.04 -5.86
CA SER A 17 24.53 26.91 -6.12
C SER A 17 24.17 26.75 -7.59
N GLY A 18 22.93 26.33 -7.88
CA GLY A 18 22.41 26.32 -9.24
C GLY A 18 22.18 27.73 -9.78
N ASP A 19 21.60 27.79 -10.98
CA ASP A 19 20.95 29.01 -11.48
C ASP A 19 19.76 29.41 -10.58
N ASP A 20 19.07 30.51 -10.88
CA ASP A 20 17.84 31.00 -10.19
C ASP A 20 16.66 29.99 -10.15
N ARG A 21 16.86 28.74 -10.58
CA ARG A 21 15.87 27.65 -10.65
C ARG A 21 16.09 26.53 -9.62
N TRP A 22 17.26 26.39 -9.03
CA TRP A 22 17.49 25.39 -7.97
C TRP A 22 18.64 25.74 -7.02
N LYS A 23 18.60 25.19 -5.81
CA LYS A 23 19.70 25.28 -4.83
C LYS A 23 19.77 24.02 -3.97
N ILE A 24 20.88 23.83 -3.27
CA ILE A 24 20.96 22.80 -2.23
C ILE A 24 20.02 23.17 -1.08
N ASP A 25 19.21 22.20 -0.66
CA ASP A 25 18.28 22.39 0.44
C ASP A 25 18.98 22.19 1.79
N HIS A 26 19.68 23.24 2.22
CA HIS A 26 20.42 23.24 3.48
C HIS A 26 19.55 23.03 4.72
N SER A 27 18.27 23.41 4.68
CA SER A 27 17.33 23.16 5.79
C SER A 27 17.11 21.68 6.06
N HIS A 28 17.17 20.86 5.01
CA HIS A 28 16.96 19.42 5.09
C HIS A 28 18.26 18.62 4.96
N ALA A 29 19.43 19.29 4.85
CA ALA A 29 20.74 18.66 4.75
C ALA A 29 21.29 18.29 6.13
N VAL A 30 21.08 17.04 6.52
CA VAL A 30 21.65 16.43 7.73
C VAL A 30 22.80 15.54 7.33
N ILE A 31 24.02 15.93 7.70
CA ILE A 31 25.26 15.20 7.40
C ILE A 31 25.16 13.77 7.92
N ASN A 32 25.54 12.80 7.09
CA ASN A 32 25.47 11.35 7.34
C ASN A 32 24.05 10.77 7.44
N VAL A 33 23.01 11.54 7.13
CA VAL A 33 21.62 11.07 7.10
C VAL A 33 20.97 11.34 5.75
N THR A 34 20.82 12.61 5.37
CA THR A 34 20.25 13.04 4.09
C THR A 34 21.28 13.70 3.17
N ALA A 35 22.45 14.05 3.71
CA ALA A 35 23.60 14.56 2.96
C ALA A 35 24.84 13.71 3.26
N TYR A 36 25.29 12.90 2.30
CA TYR A 36 26.50 12.10 2.44
C TYR A 36 27.13 11.75 1.09
N VAL A 37 28.42 11.46 1.11
CA VAL A 37 29.16 10.81 0.03
C VAL A 37 29.98 9.69 0.66
N VAL A 38 29.75 8.45 0.24
CA VAL A 38 30.43 7.27 0.80
C VAL A 38 30.90 6.36 -0.32
N ARG A 39 31.95 5.57 -0.07
CA ARG A 39 32.37 4.53 -1.00
C ARG A 39 31.40 3.35 -0.93
N SER A 40 31.09 2.75 -2.07
CA SER A 40 30.43 1.45 -2.11
C SER A 40 31.28 0.40 -1.39
N PHE A 41 30.64 -0.68 -0.94
CA PHE A 41 31.32 -1.77 -0.22
C PHE A 41 32.51 -2.36 -0.98
N ASP A 42 32.40 -2.46 -2.31
CA ASP A 42 33.44 -2.96 -3.20
C ASP A 42 34.47 -1.89 -3.63
N GLY A 43 34.31 -0.65 -3.17
CA GLY A 43 35.18 0.49 -3.43
C GLY A 43 35.13 1.06 -4.86
N ASN A 44 34.26 0.56 -5.73
CA ASN A 44 34.24 0.94 -7.16
C ASN A 44 33.31 2.14 -7.48
N ALA A 45 32.42 2.52 -6.56
CA ALA A 45 31.51 3.64 -6.72
C ALA A 45 31.54 4.58 -5.52
N LEU A 46 31.26 5.85 -5.76
CA LEU A 46 30.85 6.81 -4.73
C LEU A 46 29.34 6.91 -4.76
N ILE A 47 28.70 6.53 -3.66
CA ILE A 47 27.27 6.66 -3.43
C ILE A 47 27.05 7.99 -2.72
N PHE A 48 26.12 8.79 -3.20
CA PHE A 48 25.77 10.05 -2.57
C PHE A 48 24.27 10.18 -2.35
N ALA A 49 23.92 10.95 -1.34
CA ALA A 49 22.58 11.49 -1.15
C ALA A 49 22.71 12.98 -0.85
N MET A 50 21.85 13.81 -1.43
CA MET A 50 21.79 15.23 -1.10
C MET A 50 20.38 15.82 -1.35
N PRO A 51 19.91 16.73 -0.48
CA PRO A 51 18.66 17.43 -0.68
C PRO A 51 18.78 18.54 -1.74
N LEU A 52 17.90 18.51 -2.74
CA LEU A 52 17.77 19.49 -3.80
C LEU A 52 16.46 20.27 -3.64
N HIS A 53 16.53 21.60 -3.68
CA HIS A 53 15.38 22.48 -3.73
C HIS A 53 15.20 23.05 -5.15
N VAL A 54 14.14 22.65 -5.83
CA VAL A 54 13.74 23.16 -7.13
C VAL A 54 12.76 24.32 -6.94
N LEU A 55 13.14 25.51 -7.44
CA LEU A 55 12.38 26.74 -7.32
C LEU A 55 11.28 26.78 -8.40
N ARG A 56 10.22 25.98 -8.19
CA ARG A 56 9.01 25.98 -9.01
C ARG A 56 7.80 26.34 -8.15
N PRO A 57 7.09 27.46 -8.41
CA PRO A 57 5.99 27.91 -7.58
C PRO A 57 4.70 27.11 -7.85
N LEU A 58 4.68 25.83 -7.47
CA LEU A 58 3.57 24.91 -7.77
C LEU A 58 2.22 25.40 -7.24
N LEU A 59 2.18 26.01 -6.06
CA LEU A 59 0.94 26.53 -5.47
C LEU A 59 0.35 27.73 -6.24
N SER A 60 1.20 28.48 -6.94
CA SER A 60 0.73 29.57 -7.82
C SER A 60 0.25 29.02 -9.16
N GLU A 61 0.85 27.93 -9.64
CA GLU A 61 0.47 27.26 -10.89
C GLU A 61 -0.80 26.41 -10.74
N VAL A 62 -0.99 25.78 -9.58
CA VAL A 62 -2.09 24.90 -9.23
C VAL A 62 -2.68 25.38 -7.90
N PRO A 63 -3.64 26.32 -7.91
CA PRO A 63 -4.20 26.93 -6.71
C PRO A 63 -5.24 26.02 -6.03
N LEU A 64 -4.82 24.80 -5.69
CA LEU A 64 -5.62 23.77 -5.03
C LEU A 64 -5.10 23.51 -3.60
N ASP A 65 -5.84 22.73 -2.82
CA ASP A 65 -5.43 22.31 -1.47
C ASP A 65 -4.07 21.57 -1.51
N LEU A 66 -3.12 22.00 -0.67
CA LEU A 66 -1.76 21.46 -0.58
C LEU A 66 -1.71 19.95 -0.32
N ARG A 67 -2.74 19.37 0.30
CA ARG A 67 -2.81 17.93 0.58
C ARG A 67 -2.69 17.05 -0.68
N GLY A 68 -3.09 17.55 -1.85
CA GLY A 68 -2.93 16.86 -3.14
C GLY A 68 -1.54 16.95 -3.77
N SER A 69 -0.65 17.79 -3.25
CA SER A 69 0.70 18.00 -3.79
C SER A 69 1.57 16.75 -3.94
N PRO A 70 1.48 15.69 -3.11
CA PRO A 70 2.27 14.47 -3.29
C PRO A 70 2.07 13.82 -4.67
N GLY A 71 0.87 13.93 -5.25
CA GLY A 71 0.60 13.44 -6.61
C GLY A 71 1.42 14.15 -7.68
N ALA A 72 1.54 15.48 -7.59
CA ALA A 72 2.36 16.27 -8.51
C ALA A 72 3.86 15.99 -8.32
N VAL A 73 4.33 15.84 -7.08
CA VAL A 73 5.73 15.47 -6.81
C VAL A 73 6.04 14.07 -7.34
N ALA A 74 5.12 13.11 -7.15
CA ALA A 74 5.26 11.77 -7.72
C ALA A 74 5.32 11.82 -9.25
N CYS A 75 4.48 12.63 -9.89
CA CYS A 75 4.52 12.86 -11.34
C CYS A 75 5.90 13.38 -11.80
N ILE A 76 6.46 14.37 -11.11
CA ILE A 76 7.81 14.90 -11.40
C ILE A 76 8.88 13.82 -11.27
N ILE A 77 8.87 13.06 -10.16
CA ILE A 77 9.85 11.99 -9.91
C ILE A 77 9.78 10.93 -11.01
N GLU A 78 8.58 10.47 -11.38
CA GLU A 78 8.43 9.44 -12.40
C GLU A 78 8.87 9.94 -13.79
N GLN A 79 8.64 11.21 -14.13
CA GLN A 79 9.17 11.83 -15.36
C GLN A 79 10.71 11.84 -15.38
N ILE A 80 11.36 12.08 -14.24
CA ILE A 80 12.82 12.02 -14.12
C ILE A 80 13.31 10.58 -14.31
N LYS A 81 12.69 9.62 -13.60
CA LYS A 81 13.06 8.19 -13.69
C LYS A 81 12.95 7.65 -15.11
N GLN A 82 11.89 7.99 -15.84
CA GLN A 82 11.69 7.57 -17.22
C GLN A 82 12.80 8.04 -18.17
N ARG A 83 13.38 9.22 -17.91
CA ARG A 83 14.48 9.79 -18.71
C ARG A 83 15.86 9.34 -18.26
N ALA A 84 16.00 8.75 -17.08
CA ALA A 84 17.30 8.43 -16.47
C ALA A 84 18.16 7.46 -17.31
N GLN A 85 17.52 6.60 -18.11
CA GLN A 85 18.24 5.69 -19.00
C GLN A 85 18.73 6.35 -20.29
N SER A 86 18.03 7.35 -20.82
CA SER A 86 18.37 8.01 -22.09
C SER A 86 19.25 9.25 -21.90
N ASP A 87 19.04 10.01 -20.84
CA ASP A 87 19.78 11.25 -20.56
C ASP A 87 21.13 10.96 -19.85
N PRO A 88 22.28 11.30 -20.46
CA PRO A 88 23.58 11.15 -19.82
C PRO A 88 23.75 11.93 -18.51
N ALA A 89 23.11 13.09 -18.36
CA ALA A 89 23.22 13.91 -17.15
C ALA A 89 22.51 13.26 -15.94
N LEU A 90 21.48 12.45 -16.20
CA LEU A 90 20.82 11.62 -15.18
C LEU A 90 21.56 10.30 -14.91
N GLY A 91 22.71 10.08 -15.57
CA GLY A 91 23.55 8.90 -15.40
C GLY A 91 23.81 8.46 -13.95
N PRO A 92 24.00 9.37 -12.97
CA PRO A 92 24.19 8.98 -11.58
C PRO A 92 23.00 8.24 -10.96
N LEU A 93 21.76 8.48 -11.40
CA LEU A 93 20.57 7.79 -10.89
C LEU A 93 20.57 6.29 -11.25
N VAL A 94 21.21 5.93 -12.36
CA VAL A 94 21.33 4.54 -12.85
C VAL A 94 22.71 3.96 -12.61
N GLY A 95 23.58 4.68 -11.89
CA GLY A 95 24.97 4.29 -11.64
C GLY A 95 25.81 4.17 -12.91
N ARG A 96 25.55 5.01 -13.93
CA ARG A 96 26.28 4.99 -15.21
C ARG A 96 27.78 5.15 -15.00
N GLY A 97 28.56 4.28 -15.63
CA GLY A 97 30.02 4.26 -15.51
C GLY A 97 30.56 3.54 -14.27
N THR A 98 29.71 3.18 -13.30
CA THR A 98 30.14 2.32 -12.18
C THR A 98 30.34 0.88 -12.66
N ARG A 99 31.08 0.08 -11.89
CA ARG A 99 31.33 -1.34 -12.22
C ARG A 99 30.05 -2.19 -12.20
N PHE A 100 29.09 -1.87 -11.33
CA PHE A 100 27.86 -2.62 -11.15
C PHE A 100 26.60 -1.73 -11.17
N PRO A 101 26.22 -1.15 -12.33
CA PRO A 101 25.11 -0.19 -12.41
C PRO A 101 23.76 -0.76 -11.94
N HIS A 102 23.54 -2.06 -12.13
CA HIS A 102 22.32 -2.76 -11.73
C HIS A 102 22.02 -2.72 -10.22
N GLN A 103 23.00 -2.39 -9.37
CA GLN A 103 22.81 -2.22 -7.93
C GLN A 103 21.99 -0.98 -7.60
N PHE A 104 21.96 0.01 -8.51
CA PHE A 104 21.26 1.29 -8.32
C PHE A 104 19.89 1.32 -9.01
N ALA A 105 19.43 0.22 -9.60
CA ALA A 105 18.18 0.19 -10.36
C ALA A 105 16.93 0.42 -9.48
N SER A 106 17.02 0.32 -8.14
CA SER A 106 15.93 0.70 -7.23
C SER A 106 15.61 2.19 -7.27
N ILE A 107 16.60 3.05 -7.53
CA ILE A 107 16.42 4.52 -7.59
C ILE A 107 15.46 4.89 -8.72
N THR A 108 15.55 4.18 -9.85
CA THR A 108 14.71 4.40 -11.03
C THR A 108 13.56 3.42 -11.16
N GLU A 109 13.31 2.59 -10.15
CA GLU A 109 12.18 1.67 -10.14
C GLU A 109 10.87 2.50 -10.11
N PRO A 110 9.93 2.26 -11.05
CA PRO A 110 8.66 2.99 -11.05
C PRO A 110 7.90 2.77 -9.75
N TYR A 111 7.25 3.80 -9.21
CA TYR A 111 6.52 3.67 -7.96
C TYR A 111 5.24 4.50 -7.98
N THR A 112 4.12 3.88 -7.62
CA THR A 112 2.78 4.44 -7.84
C THR A 112 2.01 4.70 -6.55
N VAL A 113 2.62 4.52 -5.37
CA VAL A 113 2.03 4.98 -4.10
C VAL A 113 2.51 6.41 -3.85
N VAL A 114 1.59 7.34 -3.64
CA VAL A 114 1.90 8.77 -3.45
C VAL A 114 1.73 9.24 -2.01
N GLY A 115 0.94 8.52 -1.22
CA GLY A 115 0.71 8.79 0.19
C GLY A 115 0.41 7.51 0.95
N SER A 116 1.07 7.31 2.09
CA SER A 116 0.78 6.20 3.00
C SER A 116 1.11 6.62 4.43
N SER A 117 0.29 6.20 5.38
CA SER A 117 0.62 6.32 6.81
C SER A 117 1.67 5.29 7.25
N ALA A 118 1.98 4.30 6.40
CA ALA A 118 3.04 3.33 6.64
C ALA A 118 4.33 3.76 5.92
N ALA A 119 5.48 3.53 6.55
CA ALA A 119 6.78 3.72 5.92
C ALA A 119 7.07 2.58 4.91
N LEU A 120 6.34 2.58 3.80
CA LEU A 120 6.48 1.61 2.72
C LEU A 120 7.65 1.97 1.80
N ALA A 121 8.36 0.95 1.28
CA ALA A 121 9.35 1.08 0.21
C ALA A 121 10.38 2.21 0.41
N SER A 122 10.88 2.38 1.65
CA SER A 122 11.82 3.45 2.02
C SER A 122 13.15 3.43 1.25
N ASP A 123 13.44 2.33 0.56
CA ASP A 123 14.59 2.11 -0.31
C ASP A 123 14.37 2.59 -1.76
N LEU A 124 13.13 2.94 -2.13
CA LEU A 124 12.78 3.48 -3.44
C LEU A 124 12.71 5.00 -3.40
N TRP A 125 12.89 5.64 -4.56
CA TRP A 125 12.73 7.08 -4.67
C TRP A 125 11.26 7.43 -4.97
N HIS A 126 10.56 8.09 -4.07
CA HIS A 126 9.13 8.40 -4.22
C HIS A 126 8.72 9.67 -3.46
N ALA A 127 7.53 10.18 -3.75
CA ALA A 127 6.92 11.29 -3.01
C ALA A 127 6.65 10.91 -1.55
N GLY A 128 6.83 11.85 -0.62
CA GLY A 128 6.65 11.66 0.81
C GLY A 128 7.46 12.67 1.62
N ASP A 129 7.74 12.39 2.89
CA ASP A 129 8.39 13.34 3.80
C ASP A 129 9.77 13.86 3.35
N ARG A 130 10.45 13.12 2.46
CA ARG A 130 11.76 13.49 1.90
C ARG A 130 11.69 14.04 0.48
N ASN A 131 10.54 13.93 -0.16
CA ASN A 131 10.30 14.44 -1.51
C ASN A 131 8.89 15.03 -1.55
N PHE A 132 8.77 16.34 -1.33
CA PHE A 132 7.49 17.03 -1.15
C PHE A 132 7.51 18.40 -1.83
N ALA A 133 6.37 19.08 -1.85
CA ALA A 133 6.26 20.46 -2.33
C ALA A 133 5.67 21.34 -1.24
N ASP A 134 6.12 22.60 -1.20
CA ASP A 134 5.60 23.63 -0.31
C ASP A 134 5.53 24.98 -1.02
N ALA A 135 5.35 26.07 -0.26
CA ALA A 135 5.28 27.43 -0.82
C ALA A 135 6.61 27.93 -1.44
N SER A 136 7.73 27.32 -1.08
CA SER A 136 9.06 27.69 -1.55
C SER A 136 9.49 26.92 -2.80
N GLY A 137 8.93 25.74 -3.05
CA GLY A 137 9.18 24.96 -4.26
C GLY A 137 9.00 23.45 -4.06
N VAL A 138 9.76 22.68 -4.83
CA VAL A 138 9.79 21.21 -4.75
C VAL A 138 11.09 20.77 -4.10
N HIS A 139 10.99 19.98 -3.06
CA HIS A 139 12.10 19.40 -2.30
C HIS A 139 12.29 17.96 -2.73
N LEU A 140 13.51 17.58 -3.14
CA LEU A 140 13.82 16.24 -3.61
C LEU A 140 15.10 15.74 -2.93
N LEU A 141 15.05 14.57 -2.28
CA LEU A 141 16.25 13.87 -1.84
C LEU A 141 16.82 13.06 -3.00
N LEU A 142 17.86 13.61 -3.65
CA LEU A 142 18.53 12.93 -4.74
C LEU A 142 19.51 11.90 -4.20
N ASN A 143 19.39 10.68 -4.69
CA ASN A 143 20.32 9.58 -4.44
C ASN A 143 20.96 9.17 -5.75
N GLY A 144 22.24 8.82 -5.74
CA GLY A 144 22.91 8.37 -6.95
C GLY A 144 24.28 7.77 -6.69
N ALA A 145 24.91 7.33 -7.76
CA ALA A 145 26.26 6.81 -7.72
C ALA A 145 27.08 7.24 -8.92
N VAL A 146 28.35 7.57 -8.66
CA VAL A 146 29.36 7.89 -9.68
C VAL A 146 30.57 6.97 -9.53
N PRO A 147 31.41 6.79 -10.57
CA PRO A 147 32.64 6.02 -10.45
C PRO A 147 33.53 6.56 -9.31
N CYS A 148 34.08 5.69 -8.47
CA CYS A 148 34.96 6.12 -7.38
C CYS A 148 36.34 6.51 -7.93
N PRO A 149 36.82 7.74 -7.69
CA PRO A 149 38.20 8.09 -7.96
C PRO A 149 39.16 7.25 -7.11
N GLN A 150 40.33 6.93 -7.64
CA GLN A 150 41.33 6.17 -6.88
C GLN A 150 42.11 7.07 -5.91
N GLN A 151 42.45 8.28 -6.34
CA GLN A 151 43.37 9.16 -5.61
C GLN A 151 42.70 10.39 -4.99
N PHE A 152 41.48 10.74 -5.45
CA PHE A 152 40.75 11.94 -5.00
C PHE A 152 41.60 13.20 -5.13
N THR A 153 42.25 13.37 -6.29
CA THR A 153 42.94 14.61 -6.63
C THR A 153 41.92 15.75 -6.74
N GLN A 154 42.39 17.00 -6.71
CA GLN A 154 41.50 18.16 -6.87
C GLN A 154 40.70 18.10 -8.19
N ALA A 155 41.29 17.55 -9.27
CA ALA A 155 40.60 17.33 -10.54
C ALA A 155 39.53 16.23 -10.45
N ASP A 156 39.81 15.15 -9.70
CA ASP A 156 38.82 14.08 -9.47
C ASP A 156 37.62 14.60 -8.69
N VAL A 157 37.88 15.35 -7.61
CA VAL A 157 36.83 15.97 -6.78
C VAL A 157 35.99 16.94 -7.62
N ALA A 158 36.64 17.80 -8.41
CA ALA A 158 35.95 18.72 -9.32
C ALA A 158 35.07 17.99 -10.34
N SER A 159 35.55 16.87 -10.92
CA SER A 159 34.78 16.05 -11.86
C SER A 159 33.54 15.42 -11.24
N VAL A 160 33.65 14.94 -9.99
CA VAL A 160 32.49 14.42 -9.23
C VAL A 160 31.47 15.54 -8.98
N ILE A 161 31.92 16.70 -8.51
CA ILE A 161 31.06 17.86 -8.25
C ILE A 161 30.36 18.31 -9.53
N GLU A 162 31.08 18.40 -10.66
CA GLU A 162 30.51 18.77 -11.96
C GLU A 162 29.47 17.75 -12.43
N THR A 163 29.72 16.45 -12.21
CA THR A 163 28.76 15.38 -12.55
C THR A 163 27.47 15.53 -11.73
N VAL A 164 27.57 15.85 -10.45
CA VAL A 164 26.40 16.08 -9.57
C VAL A 164 25.70 17.38 -9.93
N ALA A 165 26.42 18.44 -10.28
CA ALA A 165 25.82 19.70 -10.74
C ALA A 165 24.98 19.49 -12.01
N ARG A 166 25.51 18.76 -13.01
CA ARG A 166 24.76 18.40 -14.23
C ARG A 166 23.52 17.56 -13.93
N LEU A 167 23.58 16.68 -12.93
CA LEU A 167 22.41 15.94 -12.46
C LEU A 167 21.35 16.91 -11.90
N CYS A 168 21.72 17.87 -11.05
CA CYS A 168 20.80 18.87 -10.53
C CYS A 168 20.13 19.69 -11.64
N ASP A 169 20.92 20.12 -12.63
CA ASP A 169 20.42 20.89 -13.78
C ASP A 169 19.42 20.08 -14.60
N ALA A 170 19.73 18.81 -14.89
CA ALA A 170 18.85 17.92 -15.64
C ALA A 170 17.56 17.60 -14.88
N VAL A 171 17.66 17.27 -13.59
CA VAL A 171 16.50 17.06 -12.70
C VAL A 171 15.61 18.29 -12.67
N THR A 172 16.20 19.48 -12.46
CA THR A 172 15.48 20.75 -12.43
C THR A 172 14.83 21.06 -13.76
N ALA A 173 15.54 20.87 -14.88
CA ALA A 173 15.00 21.09 -16.21
C ALA A 173 13.77 20.21 -16.47
N ILE A 174 13.81 18.93 -16.10
CA ILE A 174 12.67 18.02 -16.22
C ILE A 174 11.54 18.47 -15.30
N ALA A 175 11.84 18.73 -14.03
CA ALA A 175 10.87 19.15 -13.03
C ALA A 175 10.14 20.44 -13.42
N CYS A 176 10.82 21.43 -14.03
CA CYS A 176 10.21 22.65 -14.53
C CYS A 176 9.45 22.46 -15.86
N PHE A 177 9.81 21.46 -16.66
CA PHE A 177 9.20 21.23 -17.98
C PHE A 177 7.95 20.34 -17.92
N VAL A 178 7.69 19.64 -16.80
CA VAL A 178 6.43 18.87 -16.64
C VAL A 178 5.23 19.83 -16.79
N PRO A 179 4.31 19.59 -17.75
CA PRO A 179 3.19 20.49 -17.99
C PRO A 179 2.31 20.66 -16.75
N VAL A 180 1.88 21.89 -16.47
CA VAL A 180 1.01 22.21 -15.32
C VAL A 180 -0.25 21.33 -15.31
N ARG A 181 -0.83 21.04 -16.48
CA ARG A 181 -2.01 20.18 -16.63
C ARG A 181 -1.78 18.75 -16.12
N GLU A 182 -0.59 18.18 -16.34
CA GLU A 182 -0.25 16.84 -15.85
C GLU A 182 -0.11 16.86 -14.33
N LEU A 183 0.54 17.88 -13.79
CA LEU A 183 0.66 18.08 -12.34
C LEU A 183 -0.70 18.26 -11.69
N GLU A 184 -1.55 19.12 -12.24
CA GLU A 184 -2.91 19.38 -11.76
C GLU A 184 -3.75 18.10 -11.78
N THR A 185 -3.65 17.29 -12.83
CA THR A 185 -4.36 16.00 -12.91
C THR A 185 -3.93 15.05 -11.78
N ALA A 186 -2.62 14.90 -11.57
CA ALA A 186 -2.08 14.05 -10.50
C ALA A 186 -2.43 14.59 -9.10
N TRP A 187 -2.45 15.93 -8.96
CA TRP A 187 -2.80 16.64 -7.74
C TRP A 187 -4.27 16.41 -7.37
N ILE A 188 -5.19 16.65 -8.31
CA ILE A 188 -6.62 16.42 -8.14
C ILE A 188 -6.90 14.95 -7.80
N SER A 189 -6.27 14.01 -8.52
CA SER A 189 -6.44 12.57 -8.27
C SER A 189 -6.05 12.16 -6.85
N THR A 190 -5.00 12.77 -6.29
CA THR A 190 -4.54 12.49 -4.92
C THR A 190 -5.48 13.14 -3.89
N LEU A 191 -5.88 14.39 -4.14
CA LEU A 191 -6.79 15.12 -3.27
C LEU A 191 -8.18 14.46 -3.22
N ASP A 192 -8.69 13.95 -4.35
CA ASP A 192 -9.94 13.19 -4.42
C ASP A 192 -9.89 11.95 -3.51
N GLN A 193 -8.80 11.18 -3.55
CA GLN A 193 -8.63 9.99 -2.70
C GLN A 193 -8.67 10.35 -1.21
N GLN A 194 -7.96 11.41 -0.82
CA GLN A 194 -7.90 11.87 0.56
C GLN A 194 -9.25 12.37 1.07
N LEU A 195 -9.91 13.25 0.29
CA LEU A 195 -11.21 13.80 0.64
C LEU A 195 -12.30 12.71 0.65
N LEU A 196 -12.28 11.80 -0.32
CA LEU A 196 -13.20 10.66 -0.33
C LEU A 196 -13.01 9.80 0.93
N ARG A 197 -11.76 9.51 1.32
CA ARG A 197 -11.45 8.73 2.52
C ARG A 197 -11.98 9.40 3.80
N GLU A 198 -11.86 10.72 3.90
CA GLU A 198 -12.39 11.52 5.01
C GLU A 198 -13.93 11.50 5.05
N MET A 199 -14.59 11.42 3.89
CA MET A 199 -16.05 11.40 3.79
C MET A 199 -16.69 10.04 4.11
N LEU A 200 -16.00 8.91 3.83
CA LEU A 200 -16.57 7.56 4.00
C LEU A 200 -17.28 7.33 5.35
N PRO A 201 -16.70 7.69 6.52
CA PRO A 201 -17.36 7.45 7.81
C PRO A 201 -18.69 8.18 7.97
N SER A 202 -18.81 9.40 7.42
CA SER A 202 -20.05 10.19 7.48
C SER A 202 -21.18 9.57 6.65
N LEU A 203 -20.82 8.79 5.63
CA LEU A 203 -21.72 8.02 4.77
C LEU A 203 -22.02 6.62 5.33
N GLY A 204 -21.48 6.28 6.51
CA GLY A 204 -21.59 4.95 7.10
C GLY A 204 -20.76 3.88 6.39
N LEU A 205 -19.76 4.29 5.59
CA LEU A 205 -18.86 3.40 4.84
C LEU A 205 -17.48 3.31 5.50
N VAL A 206 -16.79 2.20 5.27
CA VAL A 206 -15.40 1.98 5.69
C VAL A 206 -14.47 1.71 4.51
N SER A 207 -15.01 1.32 3.37
CA SER A 207 -14.26 1.15 2.13
C SER A 207 -15.17 1.41 0.94
N PHE A 208 -14.61 1.90 -0.16
CA PHE A 208 -15.28 2.11 -1.42
C PHE A 208 -14.37 1.65 -2.56
N ILE A 209 -14.92 0.86 -3.48
CA ILE A 209 -14.24 0.38 -4.68
C ILE A 209 -15.06 0.86 -5.89
N GLY A 210 -14.56 1.91 -6.54
CA GLY A 210 -15.20 2.50 -7.71
C GLY A 210 -15.16 1.59 -8.93
N ASP A 211 -16.20 1.68 -9.75
CA ASP A 211 -16.26 1.02 -11.05
C ASP A 211 -15.11 1.52 -11.93
N GLY A 212 -14.48 0.58 -12.64
CA GLY A 212 -13.27 0.84 -13.40
C GLY A 212 -11.98 0.62 -12.62
N ALA A 213 -12.02 0.47 -11.28
CA ALA A 213 -10.84 0.15 -10.48
C ALA A 213 -10.19 -1.14 -10.97
N ARG A 214 -8.87 -1.16 -11.06
CA ARG A 214 -8.11 -2.29 -11.57
C ARG A 214 -7.17 -2.72 -10.45
N LEU A 215 -7.42 -3.88 -9.85
CA LEU A 215 -6.77 -4.29 -8.60
C LEU A 215 -5.59 -5.25 -8.80
N ALA A 216 -5.51 -5.96 -9.93
CA ALA A 216 -4.46 -6.93 -10.19
C ALA A 216 -3.09 -6.26 -10.35
N ARG A 217 -2.03 -6.83 -9.75
CA ARG A 217 -0.72 -6.20 -9.64
C ARG A 217 0.39 -6.90 -10.44
N HIS A 218 1.43 -6.15 -10.78
CA HIS A 218 2.72 -6.65 -11.27
C HIS A 218 3.81 -6.45 -10.20
N TYR A 219 4.43 -7.56 -9.82
CA TYR A 219 5.48 -7.61 -8.81
C TYR A 219 6.86 -7.56 -9.45
N THR A 220 7.80 -6.89 -8.79
CA THR A 220 9.22 -6.91 -9.13
C THR A 220 10.02 -7.29 -7.91
N ARG A 221 11.34 -7.49 -8.06
CA ARG A 221 12.23 -7.73 -6.93
C ARG A 221 12.28 -6.56 -5.93
N TYR A 222 11.91 -5.36 -6.38
CA TYR A 222 11.89 -4.13 -5.58
C TYR A 222 10.50 -3.86 -4.99
N ARG A 223 9.45 -4.25 -5.72
CA ARG A 223 8.04 -4.12 -5.31
C ARG A 223 7.44 -5.50 -5.15
N CYS A 224 7.92 -6.24 -4.16
CA CYS A 224 7.55 -7.64 -3.88
C CYS A 224 6.29 -7.78 -3.00
N TYR A 225 5.69 -6.66 -2.61
CA TYR A 225 4.56 -6.61 -1.69
C TYR A 225 3.35 -5.94 -2.35
N PHE A 226 2.14 -6.46 -2.14
CA PHE A 226 0.95 -6.10 -2.94
C PHE A 226 0.62 -4.61 -2.87
N ARG A 227 0.87 -3.94 -1.73
CA ARG A 227 0.65 -2.49 -1.58
C ARG A 227 1.60 -1.69 -2.46
N THR A 228 2.86 -2.09 -2.54
CA THR A 228 3.89 -1.40 -3.32
C THR A 228 3.97 -1.87 -4.77
N ALA A 229 3.35 -3.00 -5.11
CA ALA A 229 3.34 -3.56 -6.46
C ALA A 229 2.65 -2.61 -7.46
N GLY A 230 3.15 -2.60 -8.70
CA GLY A 230 2.67 -1.70 -9.75
C GLY A 230 1.43 -2.26 -10.47
N PRO A 231 0.84 -1.49 -11.40
CA PRO A 231 -0.27 -1.97 -12.23
C PRO A 231 0.12 -3.21 -13.05
N LYS A 232 -0.81 -4.17 -13.17
CA LYS A 232 -0.63 -5.35 -14.02
C LYS A 232 -0.45 -4.94 -15.49
N THR A 233 0.50 -5.57 -16.17
CA THR A 233 0.69 -5.46 -17.62
C THR A 233 -0.19 -6.46 -18.37
N GLY A 234 -0.66 -6.07 -19.56
CA GLY A 234 -1.52 -6.92 -20.40
C GLY A 234 -2.97 -6.96 -19.92
N VAL A 235 -3.54 -8.16 -19.79
CA VAL A 235 -4.96 -8.34 -19.44
C VAL A 235 -5.21 -7.92 -17.99
N HIS A 236 -5.95 -6.83 -17.86
CA HIS A 236 -6.31 -6.20 -16.59
C HIS A 236 -7.82 -5.93 -16.60
N ILE A 237 -8.58 -6.74 -15.88
CA ILE A 237 -10.04 -6.66 -15.85
C ILE A 237 -10.45 -5.59 -14.84
N PRO A 238 -11.20 -4.55 -15.25
CA PRO A 238 -11.72 -3.55 -14.32
C PRO A 238 -12.83 -4.16 -13.46
N PHE A 239 -12.89 -3.73 -12.20
CA PHE A 239 -14.00 -4.00 -11.30
C PHE A 239 -15.24 -3.25 -11.78
N ALA A 240 -16.40 -3.90 -11.67
CA ALA A 240 -17.70 -3.29 -11.86
C ALA A 240 -18.64 -3.89 -10.81
N CYS A 241 -19.31 -3.05 -10.02
CA CYS A 241 -20.23 -3.48 -8.99
C CYS A 241 -21.53 -3.98 -9.63
N PRO A 242 -21.96 -5.22 -9.35
CA PRO A 242 -23.31 -5.69 -9.70
C PRO A 242 -24.40 -4.78 -9.13
N LEU A 243 -25.48 -4.59 -9.87
CA LEU A 243 -26.62 -3.77 -9.44
C LEU A 243 -27.27 -4.32 -8.16
N GLU A 244 -27.33 -5.64 -8.04
CA GLU A 244 -27.94 -6.34 -6.92
C GLU A 244 -27.10 -6.29 -5.63
N LEU A 245 -25.88 -5.74 -5.71
CA LEU A 245 -25.09 -5.38 -4.52
C LEU A 245 -25.34 -3.95 -4.06
N ASP A 246 -26.33 -3.23 -4.60
CA ASP A 246 -26.66 -1.85 -4.23
C ASP A 246 -25.44 -0.90 -4.36
N PRO A 247 -24.95 -0.63 -5.59
CA PRO A 247 -23.82 0.26 -5.80
C PRO A 247 -24.11 1.66 -5.22
N CYS A 248 -23.09 2.27 -4.64
CA CYS A 248 -23.13 3.63 -4.14
C CYS A 248 -22.69 4.60 -5.24
N GLU A 249 -23.37 5.74 -5.34
CA GLU A 249 -22.96 6.86 -6.19
C GLU A 249 -22.34 7.94 -5.30
N LEU A 250 -21.06 8.26 -5.52
CA LEU A 250 -20.29 9.20 -4.71
C LEU A 250 -19.69 10.30 -5.60
N GLU A 251 -19.65 11.52 -5.08
CA GLU A 251 -18.96 12.64 -5.72
C GLU A 251 -17.50 12.71 -5.24
N LEU A 252 -16.57 12.82 -6.19
CA LEU A 252 -15.16 13.09 -5.96
C LEU A 252 -14.95 14.60 -5.75
N PRO A 253 -14.62 15.07 -4.53
CA PRO A 253 -14.77 16.48 -4.18
C PRO A 253 -13.81 17.45 -4.88
N ALA A 254 -12.62 17.00 -5.29
CA ALA A 254 -11.66 17.83 -5.99
C ALA A 254 -11.90 17.87 -7.50
N SER A 255 -12.28 16.73 -8.12
CA SER A 255 -12.56 16.69 -9.56
C SER A 255 -14.01 17.01 -9.94
N ASN A 256 -14.94 17.07 -8.97
CA ASN A 256 -16.39 17.19 -9.18
C ASN A 256 -16.94 16.08 -10.09
N ARG A 257 -16.33 14.89 -10.04
CA ARG A 257 -16.76 13.73 -10.81
C ARG A 257 -17.64 12.84 -9.94
N THR A 258 -18.78 12.43 -10.47
CA THR A 258 -19.57 11.38 -9.86
C THR A 258 -19.07 10.01 -10.31
N ILE A 259 -18.89 9.10 -9.36
CA ILE A 259 -18.49 7.71 -9.60
C ILE A 259 -19.45 6.74 -8.93
N THR A 260 -19.69 5.61 -9.56
CA THR A 260 -20.43 4.47 -8.99
C THR A 260 -19.45 3.41 -8.51
N GLY A 261 -19.85 2.60 -7.53
CA GLY A 261 -19.01 1.50 -7.07
C GLY A 261 -19.56 0.77 -5.84
N LEU A 262 -18.78 -0.18 -5.33
CA LEU A 262 -19.13 -0.94 -4.15
C LEU A 262 -18.69 -0.20 -2.88
N GLY A 263 -19.64 0.22 -2.04
CA GLY A 263 -19.37 0.69 -0.68
C GLY A 263 -19.50 -0.45 0.33
N ILE A 264 -18.48 -0.66 1.18
CA ILE A 264 -18.53 -1.56 2.35
C ILE A 264 -18.99 -0.74 3.56
N ARG A 265 -20.09 -1.18 4.18
CA ARG A 265 -20.76 -0.45 5.26
C ARG A 265 -20.16 -0.80 6.63
N ARG A 266 -20.25 0.12 7.58
CA ARG A 266 -19.92 -0.17 8.99
C ARG A 266 -20.73 -1.36 9.51
N ARG A 267 -20.12 -2.19 10.36
CA ARG A 267 -20.71 -3.42 10.93
C ARG A 267 -21.11 -4.50 9.91
N GLU A 268 -20.92 -4.28 8.62
CA GLU A 268 -21.31 -5.22 7.57
C GLU A 268 -20.44 -6.47 7.59
N VAL A 269 -21.04 -7.62 7.30
CA VAL A 269 -20.31 -8.84 6.95
C VAL A 269 -20.45 -9.05 5.44
N PHE A 270 -19.37 -8.90 4.69
CA PHE A 270 -19.34 -9.01 3.24
C PHE A 270 -18.52 -10.23 2.80
N ALA A 271 -19.14 -11.15 2.06
CA ALA A 271 -18.45 -12.33 1.55
C ALA A 271 -17.98 -12.12 0.11
N VAL A 272 -16.70 -12.43 -0.15
CA VAL A 272 -16.12 -12.51 -1.49
C VAL A 272 -15.93 -13.99 -1.82
N ALA A 273 -16.94 -14.59 -2.45
CA ALA A 273 -16.97 -15.99 -2.82
C ALA A 273 -16.38 -16.23 -4.22
N GLY A 274 -15.97 -17.46 -4.50
CA GLY A 274 -15.54 -17.87 -5.84
C GLY A 274 -14.56 -19.03 -5.81
N SER A 275 -14.39 -19.69 -6.95
CA SER A 275 -13.43 -20.79 -7.09
C SER A 275 -11.97 -20.31 -6.97
N ASN A 276 -11.04 -21.26 -6.98
CA ASN A 276 -9.61 -20.98 -6.96
C ASN A 276 -9.21 -20.10 -8.13
N ALA A 277 -8.27 -19.18 -7.87
CA ALA A 277 -7.71 -18.25 -8.87
C ALA A 277 -8.73 -17.30 -9.53
N GLN A 278 -9.92 -17.09 -8.96
CA GLN A 278 -10.92 -16.16 -9.52
C GLN A 278 -10.73 -14.68 -9.12
N GLY A 279 -9.73 -14.34 -8.31
CA GLY A 279 -9.40 -12.96 -7.95
C GLY A 279 -9.86 -12.49 -6.56
N LYS A 280 -10.27 -13.41 -5.67
CA LYS A 280 -10.70 -13.10 -4.29
C LYS A 280 -9.61 -12.38 -3.49
N THR A 281 -8.42 -12.99 -3.39
CA THR A 281 -7.26 -12.39 -2.71
C THR A 281 -6.87 -11.05 -3.36
N THR A 282 -6.88 -10.97 -4.69
CA THR A 282 -6.62 -9.70 -5.40
C THR A 282 -7.60 -8.59 -5.00
N PHE A 283 -8.87 -8.93 -4.81
CA PHE A 283 -9.88 -7.97 -4.37
C PHE A 283 -9.62 -7.50 -2.92
N LEU A 284 -9.33 -8.43 -2.00
CA LEU A 284 -8.97 -8.11 -0.62
C LEU A 284 -7.69 -7.27 -0.52
N GLU A 285 -6.66 -7.62 -1.29
CA GLU A 285 -5.42 -6.85 -1.41
C GLU A 285 -5.66 -5.45 -1.94
N GLY A 286 -6.59 -5.29 -2.89
CA GLY A 286 -7.02 -3.98 -3.41
C GLY A 286 -7.67 -3.11 -2.33
N ILE A 287 -8.58 -3.68 -1.53
CA ILE A 287 -9.18 -2.99 -0.37
C ILE A 287 -8.12 -2.59 0.65
N HIS A 288 -7.17 -3.47 0.93
CA HIS A 288 -6.11 -3.18 1.88
C HIS A 288 -5.15 -2.10 1.36
N ALA A 289 -4.87 -2.10 0.05
CA ALA A 289 -4.09 -1.04 -0.57
C ALA A 289 -4.83 0.31 -0.54
N GLY A 290 -6.17 0.33 -0.54
CA GLY A 290 -6.95 1.58 -0.52
C GLY A 290 -6.78 2.48 0.71
N MET A 291 -6.06 2.01 1.75
CA MET A 291 -5.57 2.89 2.83
C MET A 291 -4.52 3.90 2.34
N ASP A 292 -3.91 3.64 1.19
CA ASP A 292 -2.88 4.44 0.55
C ASP A 292 -3.47 5.28 -0.58
N ASP A 293 -2.84 6.42 -0.86
CA ASP A 293 -3.10 7.22 -2.05
C ASP A 293 -2.23 6.70 -3.20
N HIS A 294 -2.82 6.56 -4.38
CA HIS A 294 -2.17 6.05 -5.58
C HIS A 294 -2.05 7.11 -6.68
N ALA A 295 -0.97 7.04 -7.44
CA ALA A 295 -0.72 7.89 -8.60
C ALA A 295 -1.73 7.59 -9.72
N THR A 296 -2.03 8.62 -10.53
CA THR A 296 -2.86 8.46 -11.72
C THR A 296 -2.26 7.41 -12.67
N GLY A 297 -3.07 6.41 -13.06
CA GLY A 297 -2.69 5.29 -13.91
C GLY A 297 -2.33 4.00 -13.17
N ASP A 298 -2.31 4.01 -11.83
CA ASP A 298 -2.11 2.81 -11.01
C ASP A 298 -3.31 1.83 -11.09
N GLY A 299 -4.51 2.36 -11.27
CA GLY A 299 -5.77 1.61 -11.29
C GLY A 299 -6.41 1.40 -9.92
N ARG A 300 -5.73 1.66 -8.80
CA ARG A 300 -6.31 1.61 -7.44
C ARG A 300 -6.73 2.99 -6.93
N GLU A 301 -6.74 4.03 -7.75
CA GLU A 301 -7.09 5.40 -7.33
C GLU A 301 -8.55 5.51 -6.86
N LEU A 302 -9.41 4.59 -7.32
CA LEU A 302 -10.81 4.50 -6.89
C LEU A 302 -11.07 3.42 -5.85
N ALA A 303 -10.01 2.77 -5.33
CA ALA A 303 -10.11 1.88 -4.17
C ALA A 303 -9.65 2.66 -2.94
N VAL A 304 -10.61 3.10 -2.13
CA VAL A 304 -10.36 3.96 -0.96
C VAL A 304 -10.91 3.29 0.29
N THR A 305 -10.04 3.09 1.28
CA THR A 305 -10.35 2.45 2.56
C THR A 305 -9.93 3.36 3.69
N VAL A 306 -10.76 3.47 4.73
CA VAL A 306 -10.41 4.26 5.91
C VAL A 306 -9.18 3.67 6.62
N PRO A 307 -8.37 4.48 7.31
CA PRO A 307 -7.21 3.99 8.05
C PRO A 307 -7.60 3.00 9.16
N GLY A 308 -6.70 2.07 9.48
CA GLY A 308 -6.86 1.15 10.62
C GLY A 308 -7.44 -0.22 10.27
N LEU A 309 -7.54 -0.58 8.98
CA LEU A 309 -7.85 -1.94 8.54
C LEU A 309 -6.89 -2.95 9.18
N CYS A 310 -7.44 -4.07 9.65
CA CYS A 310 -6.69 -5.17 10.22
C CYS A 310 -6.90 -6.45 9.40
N THR A 311 -5.88 -7.30 9.35
CA THR A 311 -5.97 -8.66 8.82
C THR A 311 -5.89 -9.66 9.97
N ALA A 312 -6.59 -10.80 9.84
CA ALA A 312 -6.41 -11.94 10.74
C ALA A 312 -6.04 -13.18 9.93
N GLU A 313 -4.87 -13.74 10.23
CA GLU A 313 -4.31 -14.92 9.56
C GLU A 313 -3.87 -15.97 10.59
N ALA A 314 -3.86 -17.24 10.19
CA ALA A 314 -3.32 -18.31 11.02
C ALA A 314 -1.80 -18.22 11.11
N MET A 315 -1.26 -18.10 12.32
CA MET A 315 0.18 -18.06 12.58
C MET A 315 0.54 -18.84 13.84
N ASN A 316 1.76 -19.36 13.93
CA ASN A 316 2.25 -20.04 15.13
C ASN A 316 3.26 -19.12 15.84
N CYS A 317 2.77 -18.23 16.71
CA CYS A 317 3.59 -17.35 17.52
C CYS A 317 3.28 -17.45 19.02
N MET A 318 4.17 -16.89 19.83
CA MET A 318 4.01 -16.85 21.28
C MET A 318 2.94 -15.82 21.66
N LEU A 319 1.94 -16.25 22.43
CA LEU A 319 0.95 -15.39 23.05
C LEU A 319 1.51 -14.82 24.34
N THR A 320 1.23 -13.54 24.61
CA THR A 320 1.66 -12.85 25.82
C THR A 320 0.49 -12.01 26.34
N GLY A 321 -0.34 -12.60 27.19
CA GLY A 321 -1.56 -11.96 27.71
C GLY A 321 -2.60 -11.70 26.62
N ALA A 322 -2.76 -12.62 25.68
CA ALA A 322 -3.69 -12.50 24.56
C ALA A 322 -5.14 -12.80 24.99
N ASP A 323 -6.07 -11.91 24.65
CA ASP A 323 -7.50 -12.18 24.80
C ASP A 323 -8.01 -12.99 23.60
N VAL A 324 -8.50 -14.19 23.88
CA VAL A 324 -9.10 -15.15 22.94
C VAL A 324 -10.51 -15.59 23.39
N SER A 325 -11.06 -14.94 24.42
CA SER A 325 -12.34 -15.28 25.07
C SER A 325 -13.56 -15.19 24.15
N MET A 326 -13.46 -14.47 23.03
CA MET A 326 -14.51 -14.43 22.01
C MET A 326 -14.72 -15.80 21.36
N PHE A 327 -13.64 -16.58 21.22
CA PHE A 327 -13.63 -17.88 20.54
C PHE A 327 -13.39 -19.05 21.49
N PHE A 328 -12.75 -18.86 22.63
CA PHE A 328 -12.37 -19.93 23.55
C PHE A 328 -13.00 -19.72 24.92
N SER A 329 -13.81 -20.69 25.36
CA SER A 329 -14.35 -20.72 26.73
C SER A 329 -13.36 -21.31 27.75
N ALA A 330 -12.45 -22.17 27.29
CA ALA A 330 -11.35 -22.75 28.08
C ALA A 330 -10.06 -22.80 27.25
N LEU A 331 -8.92 -22.78 27.94
CA LEU A 331 -7.61 -22.88 27.30
C LEU A 331 -7.20 -24.35 27.15
N PRO A 332 -6.58 -24.74 26.03
CA PRO A 332 -6.05 -26.07 25.84
C PRO A 332 -4.84 -26.31 26.77
N PRO A 333 -4.52 -27.57 27.09
CA PRO A 333 -3.34 -27.93 27.87
C PRO A 333 -2.06 -27.34 27.25
N GLY A 334 -1.18 -26.81 28.11
CA GLY A 334 0.09 -26.21 27.68
C GLY A 334 0.01 -24.70 27.42
N ILE A 335 -1.18 -24.11 27.41
CA ILE A 335 -1.38 -22.65 27.44
C ILE A 335 -1.69 -22.24 28.88
N SER A 336 -1.01 -21.20 29.35
CA SER A 336 -1.16 -20.65 30.70
C SER A 336 -2.08 -19.43 30.72
N GLY A 337 -2.64 -19.10 31.89
CA GLY A 337 -3.48 -17.92 32.09
C GLY A 337 -4.98 -18.23 31.99
N THR A 338 -5.76 -17.30 31.43
CA THR A 338 -7.20 -17.45 31.18
C THR A 338 -7.50 -17.12 29.72
N ALA A 339 -8.71 -17.41 29.23
CA ALA A 339 -9.10 -17.03 27.88
C ALA A 339 -9.00 -15.51 27.62
N HIS A 340 -9.08 -14.66 28.66
CA HIS A 340 -8.90 -13.21 28.54
C HIS A 340 -7.43 -12.75 28.57
N ALA A 341 -6.51 -13.65 28.93
CA ALA A 341 -5.10 -13.34 29.10
C ALA A 341 -4.24 -14.62 28.91
N ALA A 342 -4.32 -15.21 27.73
CA ALA A 342 -3.62 -16.44 27.38
C ALA A 342 -2.14 -16.18 27.11
N SER A 343 -1.27 -17.05 27.62
CA SER A 343 0.18 -16.97 27.42
C SER A 343 0.78 -18.34 27.12
N GLY A 344 1.63 -18.43 26.11
CA GLY A 344 2.23 -19.69 25.65
C GLY A 344 2.28 -19.80 24.12
N MET A 345 2.70 -20.96 23.62
CA MET A 345 2.81 -21.20 22.18
C MET A 345 1.43 -21.47 21.56
N GLY A 346 0.79 -20.40 21.05
CA GLY A 346 -0.53 -20.49 20.43
C GLY A 346 -0.51 -21.25 19.10
N SER A 347 -1.53 -22.05 18.85
CA SER A 347 -1.78 -22.63 17.54
C SER A 347 -2.20 -21.57 16.52
N GLY A 348 -2.19 -21.93 15.23
CA GLY A 348 -2.71 -21.10 14.14
C GLY A 348 -4.08 -20.47 14.43
N SER A 349 -5.05 -21.27 14.90
CA SER A 349 -6.39 -20.80 15.23
C SER A 349 -6.42 -19.87 16.44
N MET A 350 -5.58 -20.11 17.46
CA MET A 350 -5.57 -19.28 18.66
C MET A 350 -4.93 -17.90 18.39
N ASN A 351 -3.86 -17.84 17.61
CA ASN A 351 -3.28 -16.57 17.20
C ASN A 351 -4.21 -15.78 16.28
N MET A 352 -4.93 -16.46 15.39
CA MET A 352 -5.94 -15.82 14.55
C MET A 352 -7.10 -15.30 15.42
N ALA A 353 -7.58 -16.06 16.41
CA ALA A 353 -8.60 -15.61 17.36
C ALA A 353 -8.18 -14.34 18.11
N TYR A 354 -6.93 -14.30 18.58
CA TYR A 354 -6.36 -13.12 19.23
C TYR A 354 -6.31 -11.92 18.28
N GLN A 355 -5.94 -12.10 17.02
CA GLN A 355 -5.95 -11.01 16.03
C GLN A 355 -7.35 -10.45 15.80
N VAL A 356 -8.37 -11.30 15.67
CA VAL A 356 -9.77 -10.86 15.54
C VAL A 356 -10.22 -10.10 16.79
N GLN A 357 -10.01 -10.67 17.98
CA GLN A 357 -10.43 -10.04 19.24
C GLN A 357 -9.70 -8.71 19.49
N ARG A 358 -8.42 -8.63 19.14
CA ARG A 358 -7.63 -7.39 19.21
C ARG A 358 -8.11 -6.34 18.21
N ALA A 359 -8.49 -6.73 16.99
CA ALA A 359 -9.01 -5.81 15.99
C ALA A 359 -10.34 -5.21 16.46
N ILE A 360 -11.27 -6.06 16.93
CA ILE A 360 -12.57 -5.63 17.47
C ILE A 360 -12.38 -4.76 18.72
N GLY A 361 -11.54 -5.18 19.67
CA GLY A 361 -11.28 -4.42 20.90
C GLY A 361 -10.58 -3.08 20.69
N ARG A 362 -10.14 -2.78 19.47
CA ARG A 362 -9.57 -1.48 19.05
C ARG A 362 -10.51 -0.69 18.15
N ASP A 363 -11.77 -1.13 18.04
CA ASP A 363 -12.77 -0.56 17.13
C ASP A 363 -12.25 -0.44 15.70
N CYS A 364 -11.55 -1.48 15.23
CA CYS A 364 -11.06 -1.55 13.86
C CYS A 364 -12.24 -1.34 12.89
N PRO A 365 -12.12 -0.44 11.90
CA PRO A 365 -13.24 -0.17 10.99
C PRO A 365 -13.53 -1.36 10.06
N LEU A 366 -12.49 -2.09 9.63
CA LEU A 366 -12.60 -3.19 8.68
C LEU A 366 -11.59 -4.30 9.00
N LEU A 367 -12.10 -5.49 9.29
CA LEU A 367 -11.34 -6.72 9.44
C LEU A 367 -11.40 -7.53 8.14
N VAL A 368 -10.23 -7.97 7.67
CA VAL A 368 -10.07 -8.80 6.46
C VAL A 368 -9.61 -10.21 6.85
N ILE A 369 -10.28 -11.23 6.30
CA ILE A 369 -9.87 -12.65 6.43
C ILE A 369 -9.81 -13.30 5.05
N ASP A 370 -8.69 -13.95 4.73
CA ASP A 370 -8.56 -14.77 3.52
C ASP A 370 -8.55 -16.25 3.90
N GLU A 371 -9.48 -17.06 3.36
CA GLU A 371 -9.57 -18.50 3.63
C GLU A 371 -8.24 -19.21 3.38
N ASP A 372 -7.48 -18.80 2.34
CA ASP A 372 -6.19 -19.42 1.98
C ASP A 372 -5.12 -19.28 3.07
N ARG A 373 -5.28 -18.32 3.99
CA ARG A 373 -4.37 -18.07 5.12
C ARG A 373 -5.04 -18.19 6.49
N ALA A 374 -6.28 -18.67 6.52
CA ALA A 374 -7.06 -18.79 7.74
C ALA A 374 -6.90 -20.16 8.40
N ALA A 375 -7.37 -20.27 9.64
CA ALA A 375 -7.57 -21.54 10.32
C ALA A 375 -9.03 -22.00 10.11
N PRO A 376 -9.32 -23.02 9.27
CA PRO A 376 -10.67 -23.49 8.97
C PRO A 376 -11.53 -23.73 10.20
N ASN A 377 -10.93 -24.34 11.22
CA ASN A 377 -11.56 -24.71 12.47
C ASN A 377 -11.93 -23.50 13.36
N LEU A 378 -11.32 -22.33 13.14
CA LEU A 378 -11.77 -21.09 13.79
C LEU A 378 -12.94 -20.46 13.03
N LEU A 379 -13.06 -20.71 11.73
CA LEU A 379 -14.06 -20.09 10.87
C LEU A 379 -15.39 -20.86 10.87
N VAL A 380 -15.34 -22.18 10.75
CA VAL A 380 -16.51 -23.07 10.64
C VAL A 380 -16.37 -24.26 11.58
N ARG A 381 -17.50 -24.69 12.13
CA ARG A 381 -17.60 -25.86 13.02
C ARG A 381 -17.28 -27.16 12.29
N SER A 382 -16.39 -27.96 12.86
CA SER A 382 -16.19 -29.37 12.53
C SER A 382 -16.82 -30.28 13.58
N CYS A 383 -17.32 -31.45 13.16
CA CYS A 383 -17.86 -32.48 14.06
C CYS A 383 -16.81 -33.09 15.01
N LEU A 384 -15.52 -32.87 14.76
CA LEU A 384 -14.41 -33.30 15.60
C LEU A 384 -14.03 -32.28 16.68
N GLN A 385 -14.55 -31.05 16.61
CA GLN A 385 -14.22 -30.01 17.57
C GLN A 385 -14.98 -30.16 18.88
N THR A 386 -14.32 -29.84 19.98
CA THR A 386 -14.97 -29.71 21.29
C THR A 386 -15.87 -28.46 21.32
N HIS A 387 -16.84 -28.45 22.23
CA HIS A 387 -17.72 -27.29 22.46
C HIS A 387 -17.00 -26.09 23.07
N GLU A 388 -15.72 -26.22 23.43
CA GLU A 388 -14.95 -25.17 24.08
C GLU A 388 -14.60 -24.01 23.14
N ILE A 389 -14.64 -24.26 21.83
CA ILE A 389 -14.38 -23.29 20.77
C ILE A 389 -15.70 -22.83 20.16
N THR A 390 -15.88 -21.54 19.90
CA THR A 390 -17.02 -20.98 19.15
C THR A 390 -16.51 -20.40 17.83
N PRO A 391 -16.72 -21.07 16.69
CA PRO A 391 -16.27 -20.61 15.38
C PRO A 391 -16.95 -19.31 14.95
N LEU A 392 -16.29 -18.56 14.06
CA LEU A 392 -16.79 -17.29 13.55
C LEU A 392 -18.18 -17.41 12.92
N SER A 393 -18.47 -18.49 12.20
CA SER A 393 -19.79 -18.72 11.61
C SER A 393 -20.92 -18.75 12.66
N GLU A 394 -20.67 -19.31 13.85
CA GLU A 394 -21.66 -19.34 14.93
C GLU A 394 -21.77 -17.99 15.63
N ILE A 395 -20.64 -17.28 15.81
CA ILE A 395 -20.65 -15.93 16.37
C ILE A 395 -21.47 -14.99 15.47
N LEU A 396 -21.25 -15.03 14.15
CA LEU A 396 -22.01 -14.21 13.22
C LEU A 396 -23.49 -14.60 13.16
N GLY A 397 -23.82 -15.89 13.33
CA GLY A 397 -25.19 -16.40 13.32
C GLY A 397 -25.98 -16.13 14.60
N HIS A 398 -25.33 -16.11 15.76
CA HIS A 398 -26.01 -16.09 17.06
C HIS A 398 -25.63 -14.94 17.99
N ASP A 399 -24.44 -14.35 17.82
CA ASP A 399 -23.87 -13.38 18.77
C ASP A 399 -23.13 -12.25 18.03
N ARG A 400 -23.76 -11.75 16.96
CA ARG A 400 -23.15 -10.77 16.04
C ARG A 400 -22.71 -9.48 16.74
N GLY A 401 -23.33 -9.14 17.88
CA GLY A 401 -22.95 -7.99 18.70
C GLY A 401 -21.49 -8.03 19.15
N LYS A 402 -20.86 -9.22 19.22
CA LYS A 402 -19.43 -9.36 19.52
C LYS A 402 -18.51 -8.76 18.46
N MET A 403 -18.98 -8.51 17.24
CA MET A 403 -18.18 -7.81 16.22
C MET A 403 -18.11 -6.29 16.47
N GLY A 404 -18.91 -5.75 17.40
CA GLY A 404 -18.92 -4.32 17.71
C GLY A 404 -19.24 -3.46 16.48
N GLU A 405 -18.42 -2.43 16.25
CA GLU A 405 -18.51 -1.53 15.09
C GLU A 405 -17.82 -2.06 13.83
N THR A 406 -17.02 -3.12 13.97
CA THR A 406 -16.12 -3.61 12.92
C THR A 406 -16.89 -4.24 11.78
N ALA A 407 -16.68 -3.75 10.57
CA ALA A 407 -17.07 -4.47 9.36
C ALA A 407 -16.11 -5.65 9.14
N LEU A 408 -16.62 -6.75 8.59
CA LEU A 408 -15.85 -7.93 8.22
C LEU A 408 -15.98 -8.17 6.73
N ILE A 409 -14.85 -8.28 6.04
CA ILE A 409 -14.81 -8.83 4.69
C ILE A 409 -13.99 -10.12 4.71
N PHE A 410 -14.48 -11.15 4.04
CA PHE A 410 -13.73 -12.39 3.93
C PHE A 410 -13.81 -13.01 2.54
N ALA A 411 -12.69 -13.56 2.08
CA ALA A 411 -12.63 -14.39 0.89
C ALA A 411 -12.96 -15.84 1.28
N ALA A 412 -13.84 -16.48 0.50
CA ALA A 412 -14.20 -17.87 0.72
C ALA A 412 -14.32 -18.65 -0.60
N CYS A 413 -13.92 -19.92 -0.56
CA CYS A 413 -14.10 -20.90 -1.62
C CYS A 413 -14.94 -22.09 -1.14
N ALA A 414 -14.67 -22.63 0.05
CA ALA A 414 -15.32 -23.85 0.55
C ALA A 414 -16.12 -23.63 1.85
N MET A 415 -16.06 -22.43 2.44
CA MET A 415 -16.71 -22.11 3.71
C MET A 415 -18.18 -21.71 3.56
N ASP A 416 -19.00 -22.55 2.92
CA ASP A 416 -20.40 -22.26 2.60
C ASP A 416 -21.22 -21.83 3.83
N VAL A 417 -21.00 -22.49 4.98
CA VAL A 417 -21.70 -22.17 6.24
C VAL A 417 -21.35 -20.76 6.74
N LEU A 418 -20.12 -20.30 6.53
CA LEU A 418 -19.70 -18.93 6.89
C LEU A 418 -20.24 -17.92 5.88
N VAL A 419 -20.15 -18.22 4.57
CA VAL A 419 -20.70 -17.37 3.49
C VAL A 419 -22.19 -17.14 3.71
N ALA A 420 -22.92 -18.16 4.15
CA ALA A 420 -24.35 -18.06 4.49
C ALA A 420 -24.66 -17.06 5.62
N GLN A 421 -23.67 -16.66 6.43
CA GLN A 421 -23.87 -15.65 7.49
C GLN A 421 -23.69 -14.21 7.01
N ALA A 422 -23.06 -13.99 5.86
CA ALA A 422 -22.82 -12.64 5.32
C ALA A 422 -24.11 -11.89 5.00
N ASP A 423 -24.07 -10.55 5.05
CA ASP A 423 -25.17 -9.68 4.66
C ASP A 423 -25.30 -9.59 3.15
N ARG A 424 -24.16 -9.42 2.47
CA ARG A 424 -24.04 -9.42 1.01
C ARG A 424 -22.97 -10.42 0.58
N ILE A 425 -23.20 -11.06 -0.56
CA ILE A 425 -22.32 -12.07 -1.14
C ILE A 425 -21.99 -11.65 -2.56
N MET A 426 -20.71 -11.41 -2.81
CA MET A 426 -20.16 -11.20 -4.14
C MET A 426 -19.46 -12.47 -4.60
N LEU A 427 -19.83 -12.99 -5.77
CA LEU A 427 -19.14 -14.08 -6.44
C LEU A 427 -18.17 -13.48 -7.48
N LEU A 428 -16.91 -13.90 -7.42
CA LEU A 428 -15.94 -13.66 -8.48
C LEU A 428 -15.86 -14.89 -9.39
N ASP A 429 -16.15 -14.69 -10.67
CA ASP A 429 -15.96 -15.68 -11.73
C ASP A 429 -15.33 -15.02 -12.97
N ASN A 430 -14.27 -15.63 -13.48
CA ASN A 430 -13.34 -15.07 -14.46
C ASN A 430 -12.94 -13.62 -14.14
N HIS A 431 -12.66 -13.34 -12.86
CA HIS A 431 -12.34 -12.02 -12.33
C HIS A 431 -13.43 -10.95 -12.48
N THR A 432 -14.66 -11.35 -12.83
CA THR A 432 -15.83 -10.48 -12.91
C THR A 432 -16.69 -10.68 -11.67
N ALA A 433 -17.23 -9.59 -11.13
CA ALA A 433 -18.10 -9.61 -9.97
C ALA A 433 -19.55 -9.90 -10.36
N TYR A 434 -20.20 -10.75 -9.57
CA TYR A 434 -21.62 -11.08 -9.64
C TYR A 434 -22.20 -11.05 -8.24
N ALA A 435 -23.48 -10.70 -8.12
CA ALA A 435 -24.19 -10.81 -6.87
C ALA A 435 -24.72 -12.24 -6.67
N VAL A 436 -24.76 -12.68 -5.42
CA VAL A 436 -25.46 -13.90 -5.03
C VAL A 436 -26.53 -13.53 -4.01
N ASP A 437 -27.78 -13.87 -4.31
CA ASP A 437 -28.87 -13.72 -3.35
C ASP A 437 -28.63 -14.62 -2.13
N ARG A 438 -28.66 -13.99 -0.95
CA ARG A 438 -28.34 -14.64 0.33
C ARG A 438 -29.33 -15.74 0.70
N GLU A 439 -30.62 -15.54 0.45
CA GLU A 439 -31.65 -16.51 0.81
C GLU A 439 -31.57 -17.75 -0.09
N VAL A 440 -31.38 -17.53 -1.39
CA VAL A 440 -31.14 -18.59 -2.36
C VAL A 440 -29.86 -19.36 -2.01
N PHE A 441 -28.78 -18.67 -1.65
CA PHE A 441 -27.54 -19.31 -1.24
C PHE A 441 -27.74 -20.18 0.00
N ARG A 442 -28.37 -19.66 1.05
CA ARG A 442 -28.69 -20.42 2.28
C ARG A 442 -29.47 -21.69 1.99
N LYS A 443 -30.50 -21.60 1.14
CA LYS A 443 -31.30 -22.77 0.73
C LYS A 443 -30.44 -23.81 0.01
N ARG A 444 -29.58 -23.40 -0.93
CA ARG A 444 -28.65 -24.31 -1.63
C ARG A 444 -27.68 -25.01 -0.68
N VAL A 445 -27.15 -24.28 0.30
CA VAL A 445 -26.26 -24.87 1.32
C VAL A 445 -27.01 -25.90 2.16
N ALA A 446 -28.24 -25.58 2.61
CA ALA A 446 -29.05 -26.53 3.37
C ALA A 446 -29.35 -27.81 2.58
N GLU A 447 -29.82 -27.68 1.33
CA GLU A 447 -30.09 -28.81 0.44
C GLU A 447 -28.82 -29.66 0.17
N SER A 448 -27.67 -29.00 0.00
CA SER A 448 -26.38 -29.68 -0.20
C SER A 448 -25.98 -30.49 1.04
N LEU A 449 -26.10 -29.91 2.24
CA LEU A 449 -25.77 -30.58 3.50
C LEU A 449 -26.73 -31.73 3.80
N GLU A 450 -28.03 -31.59 3.52
CA GLU A 450 -29.00 -32.67 3.65
C GLU A 450 -28.68 -33.84 2.73
N LYS A 451 -28.31 -33.55 1.48
CA LYS A 451 -27.88 -34.58 0.53
C LYS A 451 -26.61 -35.30 1.02
N ILE A 452 -25.60 -34.57 1.46
CA ILE A 452 -24.36 -35.16 2.02
C ILE A 452 -24.68 -36.03 3.24
N ALA A 453 -25.58 -35.57 4.11
CA ALA A 453 -26.02 -36.35 5.27
C ALA A 453 -26.77 -37.63 4.86
N GLY A 454 -27.52 -37.60 3.76
CA GLY A 454 -28.14 -38.77 3.15
C GLY A 454 -27.12 -39.76 2.57
N ASP A 455 -26.10 -39.26 1.87
CA ASP A 455 -25.06 -40.08 1.24
C ASP A 455 -24.10 -40.75 2.26
N LEU A 456 -23.98 -40.18 3.46
CA LEU A 456 -23.12 -40.69 4.54
C LEU A 456 -23.82 -41.71 5.46
N ARG A 457 -25.16 -41.80 5.43
CA ARG A 457 -25.96 -42.75 6.21
C ARG A 457 -26.17 -44.04 5.45
#